data_AF-A0A351MG21-F1
#
_entry.id   AF-A0A351MG21-F1
#
_cell.length_a   1.000
_cell.length_b   1.000
_cell.length_c   1.000
_cell.angle_alpha   90.00
_cell.angle_beta   90.00
_cell.angle_gamma   90.00
#
_symmetry.space_group_name_H-M   'P 1'
#
loop_
_entity.id
_entity.type
_entity.pdbx_description
1 polymer ?
#
loop_
_entity_poly.entity_id
_entity_poly.type
_entity_poly.pdbx_seq_one_letter_code
_entity_poly.pdbx_strand_id
1 'polypeptide(L)'
;GCKVNQADSEALAAEFVEAGCHLVEPDQPADAYVVNTCTVTLVADRKARKLVRGVASPNPDALVAVCGCYAEGLGPALLEKLPEVDVLRGTSDRGSLPAAVLLELRRRQAAGLLAPLDGPLAAP
;
A
#
# COMPACT_ATOMS: atom_id res chain seq x y z
N GLY A 1 4.40 -13.40 -3.36
CA GLY A 1 3.16 -14.15 -3.10
C GLY A 1 3.10 -15.40 -3.95
N CYS A 2 1.91 -15.85 -4.35
CA CYS A 2 1.72 -16.85 -5.42
C CYS A 2 1.74 -16.16 -6.81
N LYS A 3 1.64 -16.94 -7.90
CA LYS A 3 1.59 -16.40 -9.28
C LYS A 3 0.44 -15.40 -9.51
N VAL A 4 -0.73 -15.63 -8.91
CA VAL A 4 -1.87 -14.70 -8.98
C VAL A 4 -1.55 -13.39 -8.28
N ASN A 5 -0.93 -13.46 -7.09
CA ASN A 5 -0.53 -12.26 -6.35
C ASN A 5 0.56 -11.45 -7.08
N GLN A 6 1.36 -12.10 -7.93
CA GLN A 6 2.34 -11.42 -8.80
C GLN A 6 1.63 -10.62 -9.89
N ALA A 7 0.74 -11.27 -10.66
CA ALA A 7 -0.04 -10.63 -11.71
C ALA A 7 -0.91 -9.49 -11.16
N ASP A 8 -1.53 -9.69 -10.01
CA ASP A 8 -2.31 -8.67 -9.31
C ASP A 8 -1.47 -7.47 -8.89
N SER A 9 -0.25 -7.71 -8.42
CA SER A 9 0.69 -6.66 -8.05
C SER A 9 1.19 -5.88 -9.27
N GLU A 10 1.41 -6.55 -10.40
CA GLU A 10 1.78 -5.92 -11.67
C GLU A 10 0.65 -5.05 -12.22
N ALA A 11 -0.59 -5.53 -12.19
CA ALA A 11 -1.76 -4.75 -12.59
C ALA A 11 -1.93 -3.51 -11.72
N LEU A 12 -1.82 -3.67 -10.39
CA LEU A 12 -1.91 -2.55 -9.46
C LEU A 12 -0.78 -1.54 -9.66
N ALA A 13 0.44 -2.01 -9.93
CA ALA A 13 1.58 -1.15 -10.23
C ALA A 13 1.33 -0.33 -11.51
N ALA A 14 0.75 -0.93 -12.55
CA ALA A 14 0.35 -0.22 -13.77
C ALA A 14 -0.69 0.87 -13.49
N GLU A 15 -1.71 0.57 -12.66
CA GLU A 15 -2.73 1.57 -12.27
C GLU A 15 -2.10 2.78 -11.53
N PHE A 16 -1.10 2.55 -10.68
CA PHE A 16 -0.37 3.64 -10.02
C PHE A 16 0.45 4.48 -11.01
N VAL A 17 1.09 3.85 -12.00
CA VAL A 17 1.82 4.56 -13.05
C VAL A 17 0.87 5.40 -13.90
N GLU A 18 -0.29 4.86 -14.28
CA GLU A 18 -1.33 5.59 -15.02
C GLU A 18 -1.86 6.79 -14.22
N ALA A 19 -1.91 6.67 -12.89
CA ALA A 19 -2.28 7.76 -11.99
C ALA A 19 -1.15 8.77 -11.73
N GLY A 20 -0.02 8.65 -12.43
CA GLY A 20 1.11 9.58 -12.37
C GLY A 20 2.13 9.30 -11.26
N CYS A 21 2.09 8.13 -10.62
CA CYS A 21 3.12 7.73 -9.65
C CYS A 21 4.37 7.20 -10.36
N HIS A 22 5.52 7.44 -9.73
CA HIS A 22 6.78 6.81 -10.11
C HIS A 22 7.04 5.58 -9.24
N LEU A 23 7.21 4.41 -9.84
CA LEU A 23 7.59 3.20 -9.12
C LEU A 23 9.09 3.25 -8.78
N VAL A 24 9.42 3.07 -7.50
CA VAL A 24 10.80 2.99 -7.04
C VAL A 24 11.17 1.55 -6.71
N GLU A 25 12.48 1.28 -6.70
CA GLU A 25 12.99 -0.02 -6.28
C GLU A 25 12.66 -0.29 -4.79
N PRO A 26 12.44 -1.55 -4.38
CA PRO A 26 12.03 -1.87 -3.00
C PRO A 26 13.03 -1.44 -1.90
N ASP A 27 14.29 -1.23 -2.26
CA ASP A 27 15.35 -0.78 -1.36
C ASP A 27 15.49 0.74 -1.29
N GLN A 28 14.71 1.48 -2.07
CA GLN A 28 14.66 2.93 -2.06
C GLN A 28 13.52 3.46 -1.16
N PRO A 29 13.70 4.65 -0.56
CA PRO A 29 12.61 5.31 0.14
C PRO A 29 11.49 5.68 -0.84
N ALA A 30 10.25 5.41 -0.43
CA ALA A 30 9.04 5.76 -1.18
C ALA A 30 8.09 6.58 -0.30
N ASP A 31 7.27 7.44 -0.91
CA ASP A 31 6.20 8.16 -0.21
C ASP A 31 5.06 7.23 0.22
N ALA A 32 4.85 6.15 -0.54
CA ALA A 32 3.88 5.12 -0.23
C ALA A 32 4.42 3.72 -0.53
N TYR A 33 4.14 2.78 0.36
CA TYR A 33 4.37 1.36 0.17
C TYR A 33 3.05 0.62 0.03
N VAL A 34 2.90 -0.18 -1.02
CA VAL A 34 1.69 -0.97 -1.27
C VAL A 34 1.99 -2.45 -1.11
N VAL A 35 1.33 -3.09 -0.14
CA VAL A 35 1.53 -4.51 0.17
C VAL A 35 0.29 -5.31 -0.25
N ASN A 36 0.42 -6.04 -1.36
CA ASN A 36 -0.59 -7.00 -1.79
C ASN A 36 -0.44 -8.34 -1.06
N THR A 37 -1.42 -8.66 -0.23
CA THR A 37 -1.44 -9.78 0.69
C THR A 37 -2.32 -10.93 0.20
N CYS A 38 -1.94 -12.15 0.55
CA CYS A 38 -2.81 -13.31 0.41
C CYS A 38 -2.99 -14.00 1.77
N THR A 39 -4.19 -14.53 2.02
CA THR A 39 -4.48 -15.38 3.18
C THR A 39 -4.85 -16.76 2.68
N VAL A 40 -3.80 -17.55 2.46
CA VAL A 40 -3.93 -18.98 2.17
C VAL A 40 -3.41 -19.82 3.33
N THR A 41 -2.54 -19.27 4.18
CA THR A 41 -1.97 -19.95 5.35
C THR A 41 -1.58 -18.95 6.44
N LEU A 42 -1.51 -19.39 7.70
CA LEU A 42 -0.98 -18.58 8.82
C LEU A 42 0.47 -18.12 8.60
N VAL A 43 1.24 -18.86 7.79
CA VAL A 43 2.60 -18.48 7.38
C VAL A 43 2.57 -17.28 6.44
N ALA A 44 1.61 -17.23 5.51
CA ALA A 44 1.41 -16.09 4.62
C ALA A 44 1.06 -14.83 5.42
N ASP A 45 0.13 -14.94 6.38
CA ASP A 45 -0.23 -13.82 7.26
C ASP A 45 0.96 -13.31 8.07
N ARG A 46 1.79 -14.22 8.60
CA ARG A 46 3.01 -13.84 9.34
C ARG A 46 4.01 -13.11 8.44
N LYS A 47 4.19 -13.56 7.20
CA LYS A 47 5.05 -12.90 6.21
C LYS A 47 4.52 -11.51 5.84
N ALA A 48 3.21 -11.38 5.62
CA ALA A 48 2.57 -10.10 5.35
C ALA A 48 2.83 -9.09 6.48
N ARG A 49 2.57 -9.48 7.74
CA ARG A 49 2.86 -8.62 8.90
C ARG A 49 4.33 -8.24 9.02
N LYS A 50 5.24 -9.19 8.77
CA LYS A 50 6.69 -8.91 8.80
C LYS A 50 7.08 -7.91 7.72
N LEU A 51 6.51 -8.03 6.52
CA LEU A 51 6.80 -7.13 5.41
C LEU A 51 6.28 -5.72 5.70
N VAL A 52 5.03 -5.58 6.14
CA VAL A 52 4.43 -4.29 6.53
C VAL A 52 5.31 -3.57 7.56
N ARG A 53 5.70 -4.25 8.64
CA ARG A 53 6.59 -3.67 9.66
C ARG A 53 7.98 -3.35 9.12
N GLY A 54 8.48 -4.17 8.20
CA GLY A 54 9.78 -4.00 7.57
C GLY A 54 9.85 -2.77 6.67
N VAL A 55 8.77 -2.43 5.96
CA VAL A 55 8.71 -1.23 5.10
C VAL A 55 8.37 0.03 5.89
N ALA A 56 7.58 -0.09 6.96
CA ALA A 56 7.24 1.04 7.83
C ALA A 56 8.42 1.51 8.70
N SER A 57 9.29 0.60 9.15
CA SER A 57 10.38 0.93 10.08
C SER A 57 11.45 1.89 9.53
N PRO A 58 11.96 1.75 8.29
CA PRO A 58 13.00 2.65 7.78
C PRO A 58 12.47 4.01 7.32
N ASN A 59 11.19 4.11 7.00
CA ASN A 59 10.54 5.36 6.57
C ASN A 59 9.19 5.54 7.30
N PRO A 60 9.19 6.07 8.54
CA PRO A 60 7.98 6.20 9.34
C PRO A 60 6.98 7.22 8.80
N ASP A 61 7.41 8.13 7.93
CA ASP A 61 6.53 9.14 7.31
C ASP A 61 5.83 8.60 6.05
N ALA A 62 6.32 7.49 5.50
CA ALA A 62 5.70 6.83 4.36
C ALA A 62 4.30 6.34 4.70
N LEU A 63 3.42 6.42 3.71
CA LEU A 63 2.10 5.83 3.78
C LEU A 63 2.20 4.32 3.54
N VAL A 64 1.62 3.49 4.40
CA VAL A 64 1.55 2.05 4.17
C VAL A 64 0.14 1.62 3.82
N ALA A 65 -0.02 1.13 2.60
CA ALA A 65 -1.28 0.61 2.07
C ALA A 65 -1.23 -0.92 2.00
N VAL A 66 -2.29 -1.58 2.45
CA VAL A 66 -2.42 -3.04 2.39
C VAL A 66 -3.66 -3.42 1.61
N CYS A 67 -3.50 -4.37 0.68
CA CYS A 67 -4.63 -4.91 -0.08
C CYS A 67 -4.62 -6.44 -0.17
N GLY A 68 -5.72 -7.03 -0.65
CA GLY A 68 -5.85 -8.45 -0.95
C GLY A 68 -6.56 -9.29 0.13
N CYS A 69 -6.43 -10.62 0.08
CA CYS A 69 -7.32 -11.50 0.83
C CYS A 69 -7.14 -11.41 2.36
N TYR A 70 -5.96 -11.03 2.84
CA TYR A 70 -5.75 -10.83 4.29
C TYR A 70 -6.47 -9.59 4.79
N ALA A 71 -6.42 -8.53 3.99
CA ALA A 71 -7.18 -7.31 4.20
C ALA A 71 -8.69 -7.57 4.16
N GLU A 72 -9.16 -8.36 3.20
CA GLU A 72 -10.57 -8.76 3.10
C GLU A 72 -11.03 -9.57 4.33
N GLY A 73 -10.26 -10.60 4.72
CA GLY A 73 -10.66 -11.53 5.76
C GLY A 73 -10.68 -10.93 7.18
N LEU A 74 -9.74 -10.03 7.50
CA LEU A 74 -9.70 -9.36 8.81
C LEU A 74 -10.41 -8.00 8.82
N GLY A 75 -10.50 -7.33 7.67
CA GLY A 75 -11.08 -6.00 7.56
C GLY A 75 -10.49 -5.04 8.61
N PRO A 76 -11.32 -4.24 9.30
CA PRO A 76 -10.85 -3.27 10.30
C PRO A 76 -9.99 -3.87 11.43
N ALA A 77 -10.21 -5.14 11.79
CA ALA A 77 -9.44 -5.80 12.85
C ALA A 77 -7.97 -6.02 12.46
N LEU A 78 -7.60 -5.85 11.18
CA LEU A 78 -6.21 -5.84 10.76
C LEU A 78 -5.46 -4.63 11.33
N LEU A 79 -6.10 -3.47 11.41
CA LEU A 79 -5.49 -2.23 11.89
C LEU A 79 -5.08 -2.32 13.36
N GLU A 80 -5.81 -3.10 14.16
CA GLU A 80 -5.42 -3.41 15.55
C GLU A 80 -4.13 -4.24 15.62
N LYS A 81 -3.84 -5.04 14.59
CA LYS A 81 -2.65 -5.91 14.51
C LYS A 81 -1.46 -5.23 13.84
N LEU A 82 -1.75 -4.27 12.96
CA LEU A 82 -0.82 -3.52 12.14
C LEU A 82 -1.23 -2.04 12.17
N PRO A 83 -0.94 -1.32 13.27
CA PRO A 83 -1.25 0.10 13.39
C PRO A 83 -0.46 0.98 12.41
N GLU A 84 0.58 0.41 11.77
CA GLU A 84 1.37 1.08 10.73
C GLU A 84 0.62 1.20 9.40
N VAL A 85 -0.53 0.54 9.25
CA VAL A 85 -1.31 0.56 8.00
C VAL A 85 -2.26 1.74 7.98
N ASP A 86 -2.14 2.56 6.95
CA ASP A 86 -2.93 3.77 6.74
C ASP A 86 -4.14 3.55 5.85
N VAL A 87 -3.95 2.73 4.81
CA VAL A 87 -4.98 2.44 3.81
C VAL A 87 -5.17 0.94 3.72
N LEU A 88 -6.42 0.49 3.86
CA LEU A 88 -6.79 -0.91 3.76
C LEU A 88 -7.85 -1.12 2.68
N ARG A 89 -7.62 -2.06 1.75
CA ARG A 89 -8.62 -2.49 0.78
C ARG A 89 -8.69 -4.00 0.66
N GLY A 90 -9.90 -4.55 0.71
CA GLY A 90 -10.11 -5.96 0.40
C GLY A 90 -9.78 -6.29 -1.06
N THR A 91 -9.79 -7.57 -1.40
CA THR A 91 -9.64 -8.02 -2.80
C THR A 91 -10.76 -7.46 -3.67
N SER A 92 -11.98 -7.38 -3.13
CA SER A 92 -13.17 -6.93 -3.85
C SER A 92 -13.15 -5.43 -4.19
N ASP A 93 -12.38 -4.66 -3.43
CA ASP A 93 -12.26 -3.19 -3.54
C ASP A 93 -10.83 -2.75 -3.92
N ARG A 94 -10.04 -3.65 -4.51
CA ARG A 94 -8.65 -3.37 -4.88
C ARG A 94 -8.52 -2.22 -5.88
N GLY A 95 -9.45 -2.11 -6.84
CA GLY A 95 -9.41 -1.06 -7.86
C GLY A 95 -9.59 0.36 -7.32
N SER A 96 -10.09 0.53 -6.09
CA SER A 96 -10.13 1.84 -5.43
C SER A 96 -8.86 2.18 -4.65
N LEU A 97 -7.92 1.24 -4.53
CA LEU A 97 -6.70 1.41 -3.75
C LEU A 97 -5.83 2.56 -4.27
N PRO A 98 -5.56 2.71 -5.60
CA PRO A 98 -4.76 3.83 -6.08
C PRO A 98 -5.37 5.17 -5.66
N ALA A 99 -6.66 5.38 -5.95
CA ALA A 99 -7.36 6.61 -5.59
C ALA A 99 -7.32 6.91 -4.08
N ALA A 100 -7.48 5.88 -3.24
CA ALA A 100 -7.43 6.01 -1.78
C ALA A 100 -6.02 6.42 -1.28
N VAL A 101 -4.97 5.81 -1.82
CA VAL A 101 -3.58 6.14 -1.49
C VAL A 101 -3.27 7.57 -1.90
N LEU A 102 -3.63 7.97 -3.12
CA LEU A 102 -3.34 9.32 -3.62
C LEU A 102 -4.07 10.41 -2.83
N LEU A 103 -5.32 10.16 -2.42
CA LEU A 103 -6.06 11.08 -1.57
C LEU A 103 -5.36 11.30 -0.22
N GLU A 104 -4.89 10.22 0.39
CA GLU A 104 -4.22 10.28 1.70
C GLU A 104 -2.82 10.93 1.59
N LEU A 105 -2.06 10.65 0.53
CA LEU A 105 -0.81 11.35 0.24
C LEU A 105 -1.02 12.87 0.13
N ARG A 106 -2.04 13.30 -0.64
CA ARG A 106 -2.41 14.72 -0.75
C ARG A 106 -2.79 15.32 0.60
N ARG A 107 -3.49 14.56 1.46
CA ARG A 107 -3.86 15.00 2.81
C ARG A 107 -2.63 15.22 3.70
N ARG A 108 -1.66 14.29 3.68
CA ARG A 108 -0.42 14.41 4.45
C ARG A 108 0.42 15.61 3.99
N GLN A 109 0.49 15.85 2.69
CA GLN A 109 1.17 17.02 2.13
C GLN A 109 0.51 18.33 2.55
N ALA A 110 -0.82 18.42 2.46
CA ALA A 110 -1.56 19.59 2.90
C ALA A 110 -1.39 19.86 4.41
N ALA A 111 -1.17 18.81 5.21
CA ALA A 111 -0.86 18.90 6.63
C ALA A 111 0.64 19.16 6.93
N GLY A 112 1.52 19.20 5.93
CA GLY A 112 2.96 19.35 6.10
C GLY A 112 3.68 18.14 6.71
N LEU A 113 3.06 16.96 6.66
CA LEU A 113 3.57 15.69 7.22
C LEU A 113 4.35 14.85 6.21
N LEU A 114 4.41 15.29 4.94
CA LEU A 114 5.17 14.65 3.87
C LEU A 114 5.79 15.76 3.01
N ALA A 115 7.02 15.56 2.55
CA ALA A 115 7.63 16.46 1.57
C ALA A 115 6.76 16.53 0.30
N PRO A 116 6.80 17.65 -0.45
CA PRO A 116 6.13 17.75 -1.74
C PRO A 116 6.63 16.64 -2.66
N LEU A 117 5.70 15.91 -3.27
CA LEU A 117 6.01 14.87 -4.28
C LEU A 117 6.77 15.55 -5.43
N ASP A 118 7.80 14.89 -5.94
CA ASP A 118 8.58 15.39 -7.07
C ASP A 118 7.67 15.50 -8.31
N GLY A 119 7.14 16.71 -8.55
CA GLY A 119 6.26 17.02 -9.66
C GLY A 119 4.76 16.95 -9.33
N PRO A 120 3.91 17.63 -10.11
CA PRO A 120 2.47 17.61 -9.89
C PRO A 120 1.95 16.18 -10.11
N LEU A 121 1.35 15.59 -9.07
CA LEU A 121 0.47 14.45 -9.29
C LEU A 121 -0.55 14.86 -10.35
N ALA A 122 -0.61 14.13 -11.45
CA ALA A 122 -1.65 14.32 -12.44
C ALA A 122 -3.00 14.36 -11.71
N ALA A 123 -3.72 15.47 -11.89
CA ALA A 123 -5.10 15.56 -11.44
C ALA A 123 -5.91 14.47 -12.17
N PRO A 124 -6.93 13.87 -11.52
CA PRO A 124 -7.79 12.87 -12.17
C PRO A 124 -8.51 13.44 -13.40
#